data_AF-A0A6J7IUG9-F1
#
_entry.id   AF-A0A6J7IUG9-F1
#
_cell.length_a   1.000
_cell.length_b   1.000
_cell.length_c   1.000
_cell.angle_alpha   90.00
_cell.angle_beta   90.00
_cell.angle_gamma   90.00
#
_symmetry.space_group_name_H-M   'P 1'
#
loop_
_entity.id
_entity.type
_entity.pdbx_description
1 polymer ?
#
loop_
_entity_poly.entity_id
_entity_poly.type
_entity_poly.pdbx_seq_one_letter_code
_entity_poly.pdbx_strand_id
1 'polypeptide(L)'
;MTDSCPGCGLNFRREPGQWLGSWFLNVCLVQAVVILILAVGVGVTWPDPPIVAIGILTGVSALVVPVLFFPFSRTIWVAIDLVMTPLGFNDGVAPGFELSEDLERLRIERSNGGVGD
;
A
#
# COMPACT_ATOMS: atom_id res chain seq x y z
N MET A 1 0.52 5.59 12.52
CA MET A 1 0.80 5.26 11.10
C MET A 1 1.79 6.28 10.59
N THR A 2 3.01 5.86 10.26
CA THR A 2 4.06 6.73 9.74
C THR A 2 3.85 6.96 8.24
N ASP A 3 4.25 8.13 7.75
CA ASP A 3 4.15 8.47 6.32
C ASP A 3 5.30 7.88 5.49
N SER A 4 6.37 7.48 6.17
CA SER A 4 7.52 6.82 5.57
C SER A 4 7.78 5.45 6.18
N CYS A 5 8.39 4.58 5.39
CA CYS A 5 8.91 3.29 5.85
C CYS A 5 10.06 3.51 6.86
N PRO A 6 10.03 2.91 8.05
CA PRO A 6 11.11 3.07 9.04
C PRO A 6 12.41 2.37 8.64
N GLY A 7 12.37 1.40 7.71
CA GLY A 7 13.56 0.69 7.24
C GLY A 7 14.31 1.43 6.13
N CYS A 8 13.59 1.89 5.09
CA CYS A 8 14.20 2.50 3.91
C CYS A 8 13.88 4.00 3.73
N GLY A 9 13.06 4.60 4.58
CA GLY A 9 12.68 6.01 4.49
C GLY A 9 11.71 6.36 3.36
N LEU A 10 11.31 5.39 2.52
CA LEU A 10 10.41 5.61 1.39
C LEU A 10 9.08 6.21 1.85
N ASN A 11 8.72 7.35 1.24
CA ASN A 11 7.43 7.99 1.46
C ASN A 11 6.33 7.18 0.76
N PHE A 12 5.28 6.80 1.50
CA PHE A 12 4.15 6.05 0.93
C PHE A 12 3.26 6.90 0.00
N ARG A 13 3.43 8.22 -0.01
CA ARG A 13 2.69 9.18 -0.84
C ARG A 13 3.61 9.86 -1.86
N ARG A 14 4.11 9.08 -2.83
CA ARG A 14 4.96 9.56 -3.93
C ARG A 14 4.20 10.47 -4.90
N GLU A 15 3.02 10.03 -5.32
CA GLU A 15 2.21 10.73 -6.32
C GLU A 15 0.83 11.17 -5.79
N PRO A 16 0.27 12.27 -6.31
CA PRO A 16 -1.11 12.64 -6.04
C PRO A 16 -2.05 11.54 -6.54
N GLY A 17 -2.91 11.03 -5.66
CA GLY A 17 -3.81 9.92 -5.96
C GLY A 17 -3.36 8.57 -5.43
N GLN A 18 -2.13 8.46 -4.88
CA GLN A 18 -1.61 7.16 -4.45
C GLN A 18 -2.36 6.50 -3.30
N TRP A 19 -3.09 7.32 -2.55
CA TRP A 19 -4.00 6.88 -1.51
C TRP A 19 -5.19 6.06 -2.05
N LEU A 20 -5.64 6.35 -3.28
CA LEU A 20 -6.80 5.67 -3.88
C LEU A 20 -6.53 4.19 -4.11
N GLY A 21 -5.35 3.84 -4.63
CA GLY A 21 -5.00 2.43 -4.86
C GLY A 21 -4.79 1.65 -3.56
N SER A 22 -4.21 2.30 -2.54
CA SER A 22 -4.12 1.72 -1.19
C SER A 22 -5.51 1.46 -0.58
N TRP A 23 -6.47 2.34 -0.81
CA TRP A 23 -7.85 2.16 -0.36
C TRP A 23 -8.55 1.05 -1.14
N PHE A 24 -8.39 1.03 -2.47
CA PHE A 24 -8.93 -0.01 -3.33
C PHE A 24 -8.46 -1.42 -2.93
N LEU A 25 -7.15 -1.60 -2.73
CA LEU A 25 -6.61 -2.89 -2.27
C LEU A 25 -7.17 -3.29 -0.90
N ASN A 26 -7.41 -2.34 -0.01
CA ASN A 26 -7.96 -2.62 1.32
C ASN A 26 -9.39 -3.13 1.20
N VAL A 27 -10.20 -2.51 0.36
CA VAL A 27 -11.57 -2.96 0.05
C VAL A 27 -11.54 -4.37 -0.55
N CYS A 28 -10.66 -4.64 -1.51
CA CYS A 28 -10.52 -5.98 -2.08
C CYS A 28 -10.19 -7.05 -1.03
N LEU A 29 -9.25 -6.76 -0.12
CA LEU A 29 -8.88 -7.67 0.97
C LEU A 29 -10.04 -7.93 1.94
N VAL A 30 -10.74 -6.87 2.36
CA VAL A 30 -11.90 -6.99 3.25
C VAL A 30 -13.00 -7.82 2.59
N GLN A 31 -13.28 -7.53 1.32
CA GLN A 31 -14.31 -8.26 0.56
C GLN A 31 -13.95 -9.74 0.43
N ALA A 32 -12.68 -10.07 0.16
CA ALA A 32 -12.21 -11.46 0.10
C ALA A 32 -12.41 -12.19 1.43
N VAL A 33 -12.09 -11.53 2.55
CA VAL A 33 -12.30 -12.10 3.90
C VAL A 33 -13.78 -12.34 4.18
N VAL A 34 -14.65 -11.36 3.90
CA VAL A 34 -16.10 -11.48 4.13
C VAL A 34 -16.69 -12.62 3.30
N ILE A 35 -16.34 -12.71 2.01
CA ILE A 35 -16.79 -13.79 1.12
C ILE A 35 -16.33 -15.15 1.66
N LEU A 36 -15.08 -15.24 2.12
CA LEU A 36 -14.53 -16.48 2.64
C LEU A 36 -15.24 -16.93 3.93
N ILE A 37 -15.51 -16.00 4.85
CA ILE A 37 -16.27 -16.29 6.08
C ILE A 37 -17.67 -16.79 5.71
N LEU A 38 -18.34 -16.15 4.76
CA LEU A 38 -19.70 -16.53 4.35
C LEU A 38 -19.71 -17.90 3.67
N ALA A 39 -18.81 -18.13 2.70
CA ALA A 39 -18.73 -19.38 1.95
C ALA A 39 -18.38 -20.57 2.87
N VAL A 40 -17.37 -20.41 3.74
CA VAL A 40 -16.97 -21.44 4.69
C VAL A 40 -18.04 -21.65 5.76
N GLY A 41 -18.58 -20.57 6.31
CA GLY A 41 -19.62 -20.61 7.34
C GLY A 41 -20.85 -21.39 6.86
N VAL A 42 -21.38 -21.03 5.69
CA VAL A 42 -22.53 -21.74 5.10
C VAL A 42 -22.16 -23.17 4.67
N GLY A 43 -21.00 -23.36 4.05
CA GLY A 43 -20.58 -24.68 3.56
C GLY A 43 -20.40 -25.72 4.67
N VAL A 44 -19.85 -25.32 5.82
CA VAL A 44 -19.63 -26.22 6.97
C VAL A 44 -20.90 -26.48 7.78
N THR A 45 -21.83 -25.52 7.81
CA THR A 45 -23.06 -25.62 8.62
C THR A 45 -24.30 -26.03 7.84
N TRP A 46 -24.15 -26.38 6.57
CA TRP A 46 -25.22 -26.91 5.74
C TRP A 46 -25.77 -28.24 6.32
N PRO A 47 -27.10 -28.47 6.35
CA PRO A 47 -28.19 -27.71 5.72
C PRO A 47 -28.84 -26.62 6.56
N ASP A 48 -28.50 -26.49 7.84
CA ASP A 48 -29.13 -25.53 8.76
C ASP A 48 -28.11 -24.49 9.27
N PRO A 49 -27.69 -23.53 8.42
CA PRO A 49 -26.66 -22.57 8.77
C PRO A 49 -27.16 -21.55 9.80
N PRO A 50 -26.39 -21.26 10.86
CA PRO A 50 -26.75 -20.24 11.85
C PRO A 50 -26.52 -18.84 11.27
N ILE A 51 -27.47 -18.37 10.46
CA ILE A 51 -27.38 -17.12 9.68
C ILE A 51 -27.04 -15.90 10.55
N VAL A 52 -27.60 -15.82 11.76
CA VAL A 52 -27.33 -14.70 12.69
C VAL A 52 -25.87 -14.67 13.12
N ALA A 53 -25.29 -15.82 13.48
CA ALA A 53 -23.90 -15.89 13.90
C ALA A 53 -22.94 -15.56 12.74
N ILE A 54 -23.22 -16.09 11.54
CA ILE A 54 -22.44 -15.80 10.32
C ILE A 54 -22.56 -14.32 9.95
N GLY A 55 -23.76 -13.74 10.04
CA GLY A 55 -24.02 -12.32 9.79
C GLY A 55 -23.30 -11.39 10.76
N ILE A 56 -23.30 -11.71 12.06
CA ILE A 56 -22.53 -10.95 13.06
C ILE A 56 -21.03 -11.04 12.74
N LEU A 57 -20.53 -12.25 12.47
CA LEU A 57 -19.11 -12.46 12.19
C LEU A 57 -18.65 -11.70 10.94
N THR A 58 -19.41 -11.80 9.85
CA THR A 58 -19.13 -11.05 8.61
C THR A 58 -19.23 -9.54 8.85
N GLY A 59 -20.26 -9.04 9.54
CA GLY A 59 -20.40 -7.62 9.87
C GLY A 59 -19.25 -7.07 10.73
N VAL A 60 -18.84 -7.81 11.77
CA VAL A 60 -17.69 -7.44 12.61
C VAL A 60 -16.40 -7.45 11.79
N SER A 61 -16.19 -8.47 10.95
CA SER A 61 -15.01 -8.54 10.09
C SER A 61 -14.93 -7.37 9.11
N ALA A 62 -16.05 -6.94 8.54
CA ALA A 62 -16.11 -5.80 7.61
C ALA A 62 -15.69 -4.48 8.26
N LEU A 63 -15.77 -4.35 9.59
CA LEU A 63 -15.35 -3.16 10.32
C LEU A 63 -13.92 -3.29 10.87
N VAL A 64 -13.54 -4.48 11.35
CA VAL A 64 -12.26 -4.70 12.02
C VAL A 64 -11.12 -4.94 11.03
N VAL A 65 -11.35 -5.76 10.00
CA VAL A 65 -10.36 -6.10 8.97
C VAL A 65 -9.81 -4.87 8.26
N PRO A 66 -10.59 -3.88 7.77
CA PRO A 66 -10.02 -2.73 7.06
C PRO A 66 -9.03 -1.97 7.94
N VAL A 67 -9.34 -1.76 9.22
CA VAL A 67 -8.48 -1.04 10.16
C VAL A 67 -7.16 -1.76 10.39
N LEU A 68 -7.20 -3.09 10.55
CA LEU A 68 -6.01 -3.90 10.76
C LEU A 68 -5.17 -4.08 9.48
N PHE A 69 -5.82 -4.19 8.33
CA PHE A 69 -5.17 -4.45 7.05
C PHE A 69 -4.77 -3.20 6.26
N PHE A 70 -5.24 -2.01 6.67
CA PHE A 70 -4.86 -0.75 6.03
C PHE A 70 -3.34 -0.54 5.90
N PRO A 71 -2.50 -0.78 6.95
CA PRO A 71 -1.05 -0.64 6.80
C PRO A 71 -0.47 -1.60 5.74
N PHE A 72 -0.92 -2.85 5.72
CA PHE A 72 -0.48 -3.84 4.73
C PHE A 72 -0.90 -3.45 3.31
N SER A 73 -2.12 -2.93 3.16
CA SER A 73 -2.63 -2.45 1.88
C SER A 73 -1.77 -1.33 1.31
N ARG A 74 -1.35 -0.36 2.16
CA ARG A 74 -0.42 0.70 1.75
C ARG A 74 0.92 0.13 1.30
N THR A 75 1.48 -0.84 2.03
CA THR A 75 2.77 -1.45 1.67
C THR A 75 2.69 -2.21 0.36
N ILE A 76 1.65 -3.03 0.16
CA ILE A 76 1.45 -3.80 -1.07
C ILE A 76 1.27 -2.86 -2.25
N TRP A 77 0.41 -1.85 -2.11
CA TRP A 77 0.17 -0.89 -3.18
C TRP A 77 1.45 -0.15 -3.57
N VAL A 78 2.26 0.28 -2.61
CA VAL A 78 3.53 0.95 -2.89
C VAL A 78 4.55 0.00 -3.53
N ALA A 79 4.55 -1.29 -3.18
CA ALA A 79 5.37 -2.28 -3.89
C ALA A 79 4.92 -2.47 -5.35
N ILE A 80 3.60 -2.54 -5.59
CA ILE A 80 3.04 -2.62 -6.95
C ILE A 80 3.39 -1.37 -7.75
N ASP A 81 3.22 -0.19 -7.16
CA ASP A 81 3.60 1.09 -7.76
C ASP A 81 5.08 1.13 -8.13
N LEU A 82 5.98 0.66 -7.26
CA LEU A 82 7.41 0.60 -7.56
C LEU A 82 7.76 -0.32 -8.73
N VAL A 83 6.97 -1.38 -8.94
CA VAL A 83 7.13 -2.28 -10.09
C VAL A 83 6.64 -1.62 -11.37
N MET A 84 5.55 -0.85 -11.31
CA MET A 84 4.98 -0.14 -12.46
C MET A 84 5.76 1.13 -12.82
N THR A 85 6.18 1.86 -11.80
CA THR A 85 6.86 3.15 -11.85
C THR A 85 8.10 3.07 -10.94
N PRO A 86 9.23 2.56 -11.48
CA PRO A 86 10.48 2.48 -10.76
C PRO A 86 10.92 3.83 -10.19
N LEU A 87 11.76 3.80 -9.16
CA LEU A 87 12.24 5.02 -8.50
C LEU A 87 13.01 5.91 -9.49
N GLY A 88 12.59 7.16 -9.59
CA GLY A 88 13.31 8.21 -10.27
C GLY A 88 14.24 8.97 -9.32
N PHE A 89 15.21 9.68 -9.89
CA PHE A 89 16.20 10.45 -9.15
C PHE A 89 15.58 11.49 -8.19
N ASN A 90 14.40 12.02 -8.53
CA ASN A 90 13.70 13.05 -7.76
C ASN A 90 12.82 12.51 -6.61
N ASP A 91 12.74 11.20 -6.41
CA ASP A 91 11.80 10.57 -5.45
C ASP A 91 12.31 10.49 -4.01
N GLY A 92 13.46 11.09 -3.69
CA GLY A 92 13.93 11.31 -2.32
C GLY A 92 14.37 10.04 -1.56
N VAL A 93 14.57 8.92 -2.26
CA VAL A 93 15.14 7.69 -1.70
C VAL A 93 16.61 7.65 -2.09
N ALA A 94 17.52 7.52 -1.12
CA ALA A 94 18.93 7.24 -1.43
C ALA A 94 18.99 5.89 -2.18
N PRO A 95 19.40 5.84 -3.46
CA PRO A 95 19.47 4.59 -4.19
C PRO A 95 20.49 3.68 -3.50
N GLY A 96 20.08 2.46 -3.13
CA GLY A 96 20.96 1.47 -2.49
C GLY A 96 22.12 1.01 -3.37
N PHE A 97 22.12 1.40 -4.65
CA PHE A 97 23.26 1.41 -5.54
C PHE A 97 23.33 2.79 -6.21
N GLU A 98 24.21 3.65 -5.69
CA GLU A 98 24.57 4.90 -6.35
C GLU A 98 25.38 4.59 -7.61
N LEU A 99 24.86 4.94 -8.80
CA LEU A 99 25.75 5.23 -9.92
C LEU A 99 26.46 6.55 -9.56
N SER A 100 27.76 6.48 -9.24
CA SER A 100 28.59 7.66 -8.97
C SER A 100 28.46 8.73 -10.05
N GLU A 101 28.24 8.30 -11.30
CA GLU A 101 28.03 9.16 -12.46
C GLU A 101 26.79 10.06 -12.33
N ASP A 102 25.70 9.55 -11.75
CA ASP A 102 24.45 10.31 -11.61
C ASP A 102 24.58 11.38 -10.53
N LEU A 103 25.27 11.09 -9.42
CA LEU A 103 25.60 12.08 -8.38
C LEU A 103 26.46 13.22 -8.94
N GLU A 104 27.42 12.88 -9.80
CA GLU A 104 28.33 13.85 -10.39
C GLU A 104 27.60 14.76 -11.39
N ARG A 105 26.72 14.20 -12.23
CA ARG A 105 25.81 15.00 -13.09
C ARG A 105 24.97 15.97 -12.28
N LEU A 106 24.40 15.51 -11.18
CA LEU A 106 23.51 16.29 -10.34
C LEU A 106 24.22 17.41 -9.59
N ARG A 107 25.46 17.16 -9.16
CA ARG A 107 26.34 18.17 -8.58
C ARG A 107 26.73 19.22 -9.61
N ILE A 108 26.99 18.81 -10.86
CA ILE A 108 27.23 19.72 -11.99
C ILE A 108 25.97 20.54 -12.31
N GLU A 109 24.80 19.93 -12.36
CA GLU A 109 23.53 20.62 -12.61
C GLU A 109 23.20 21.61 -11.49
N ARG A 110 23.40 21.26 -10.21
CA ARG A 110 23.25 22.19 -9.09
C ARG A 110 24.30 23.29 -9.10
N SER A 111 25.53 22.98 -9.52
CA SER A 111 26.60 23.96 -9.72
C SER A 111 26.30 24.92 -10.86
N ASN A 112 25.62 24.44 -11.92
CA ASN A 112 25.25 25.23 -13.10
C ASN A 112 23.91 25.94 -12.95
N GLY A 113 23.00 25.42 -12.11
CA GLY A 113 21.66 25.97 -11.82
C GLY A 113 21.62 26.81 -10.54
N GLY A 114 22.77 27.16 -9.97
CA GLY A 114 22.90 27.99 -8.77
C GLY A 114 22.88 29.50 -9.02
N VAL A 115 22.43 29.98 -10.19
CA VAL A 115 22.19 31.39 -10.49
C VAL A 115 20.99 31.49 -11.43
N GLY A 116 19.87 32.02 -10.93
CA GLY A 116 18.73 32.44 -11.74
C GLY A 116 17.43 31.72 -11.40
N ASP A 117 16.62 32.44 -10.61
CA ASP A 117 15.14 32.40 -10.53
C ASP A 117 14.51 31.50 -9.43
#